data_AF-A0A7V3NZF7-F1
#
_entry.id   AF-A0A7V3NZF7-F1
#
_cell.length_a   1.000
_cell.length_b   1.000
_cell.length_c   1.000
_cell.angle_alpha   90.00
_cell.angle_beta   90.00
_cell.angle_gamma   90.00
#
_symmetry.space_group_name_H-M   'P 1'
#
loop_
_entity.id
_entity.type
_entity.pdbx_description
1 polymer ?
#
loop_
_entity_poly.entity_id
_entity_poly.type
_entity_poly.pdbx_seq_one_letter_code
_entity_poly.pdbx_strand_id
1 'polypeptide(L)'
;MNIYAIPAALAFVINLALCLIVFFDNPKGIVNRVFTLCILSFVAWNAGELIMITSAHHEMALIGVKIIFCGVFLFPIFFLHFSYVFPQKFTHFFDGWRSLLLYVGPLALLIPFILLLQVDIGRVLKIGSIFYYVFTFKGPLESHVLALILALIGLAYFAWGVVNFILSYRRTKISRQRLQILYILLGISSMFFIGLILHVANYLW
;
A
#
# COMPACT_ATOMS: atom_id res chain seq x y z
N MET A 1 -5.85 24.10 -10.25
CA MET A 1 -5.62 22.70 -9.84
C MET A 1 -6.56 21.81 -10.62
N ASN A 2 -6.08 20.66 -11.09
CA ASN A 2 -6.92 19.66 -11.73
C ASN A 2 -7.93 19.11 -10.71
N ILE A 3 -9.23 19.16 -11.00
CA ILE A 3 -10.28 18.67 -10.08
C ILE A 3 -10.08 17.19 -9.73
N TYR A 4 -9.46 16.43 -10.63
CA TYR A 4 -9.11 15.02 -10.44
C TYR A 4 -8.01 14.80 -9.40
N ALA A 5 -7.26 15.84 -8.99
CA ALA A 5 -6.23 15.73 -7.96
C ALA A 5 -6.80 15.88 -6.53
N ILE A 6 -8.05 16.33 -6.37
CA ILE A 6 -8.64 16.60 -5.05
C ILE A 6 -8.69 15.33 -4.17
N PRO A 7 -9.15 14.16 -4.67
CA PRO A 7 -9.19 12.94 -3.85
C PRO A 7 -7.78 12.53 -3.36
N ALA A 8 -6.79 12.54 -4.26
CA ALA A 8 -5.40 12.22 -3.92
C ALA A 8 -4.81 13.22 -2.92
N ALA A 9 -5.13 14.52 -3.04
CA ALA A 9 -4.68 15.55 -2.11
C ALA A 9 -5.27 15.37 -0.71
N LEU A 10 -6.57 15.10 -0.60
CA LEU A 10 -7.22 14.83 0.67
C LEU A 10 -6.67 13.56 1.32
N ALA A 11 -6.55 12.48 0.55
CA ALA A 11 -5.96 11.22 1.02
C ALA A 11 -4.51 11.41 1.49
N PHE A 12 -3.70 12.19 0.77
CA PHE A 12 -2.34 12.54 1.17
C PHE A 12 -2.32 13.25 2.52
N VAL A 13 -3.10 14.33 2.68
CA VAL A 13 -3.14 15.12 3.92
C VAL A 13 -3.61 14.29 5.11
N ILE A 14 -4.68 13.51 4.93
CA ILE A 14 -5.23 12.64 5.99
C ILE A 14 -4.20 11.59 6.42
N ASN A 15 -3.58 10.89 5.46
CA ASN A 15 -2.58 9.85 5.76
C ASN A 15 -1.33 10.45 6.39
N LEU A 16 -0.87 11.61 5.92
CA LEU A 16 0.30 12.29 6.48
C LEU A 16 0.01 12.76 7.91
N ALA A 17 -1.15 13.36 8.17
CA ALA A 17 -1.55 13.76 9.51
C ALA A 17 -1.62 12.55 10.46
N LEU A 18 -2.24 11.45 10.02
CA LEU A 18 -2.32 10.21 10.79
C LEU A 18 -0.93 9.64 11.12
N CYS A 19 -0.01 9.63 10.14
CA CYS A 19 1.39 9.24 10.34
C CYS A 19 2.05 10.05 11.45
N LEU A 20 1.94 11.39 11.39
CA LEU A 20 2.58 12.30 12.34
C LEU A 20 1.98 12.14 13.74
N ILE A 21 0.65 12.11 13.85
CA ILE A 21 -0.05 11.93 15.13
C ILE A 21 0.39 10.63 15.81
N VAL A 22 0.33 9.50 15.11
CA VAL A 22 0.67 8.19 15.69
C VAL A 22 2.16 8.09 15.98
N PHE A 23 3.03 8.61 15.11
CA PHE A 23 4.46 8.56 15.34
C PHE A 23 4.88 9.39 16.56
N PHE A 24 4.38 10.62 16.70
CA PHE A 24 4.77 11.51 17.79
C PHE A 24 4.12 11.16 19.13
N ASP A 25 2.99 10.45 19.16
CA ASP A 25 2.39 9.92 20.39
C ASP A 25 3.35 8.97 21.13
N ASN A 26 4.00 8.05 20.41
CA ASN A 26 5.02 7.16 20.99
C ASN A 26 6.10 6.77 19.96
N PRO A 27 7.10 7.63 19.70
CA PRO A 27 8.10 7.41 18.65
C PRO A 27 9.06 6.28 18.96
N LYS A 28 9.08 5.76 20.19
CA LYS A 28 9.88 4.59 20.60
C LYS A 28 9.08 3.28 20.51
N GLY A 29 7.75 3.36 20.45
CA GLY A 29 6.85 2.21 20.34
C GLY A 29 6.98 1.52 18.99
N ILE A 30 7.26 0.21 19.01
CA ILE A 30 7.39 -0.59 17.77
C ILE A 30 6.08 -0.63 16.97
N VAL A 31 4.93 -0.69 17.64
CA VAL A 31 3.60 -0.65 17.00
C VAL A 31 3.44 0.65 16.21
N ASN A 32 3.70 1.80 16.84
CA ASN A 32 3.56 3.11 16.22
C ASN A 32 4.51 3.25 15.03
N ARG A 33 5.78 2.85 15.18
CA ARG A 33 6.76 2.88 14.08
C ARG A 33 6.30 2.06 12.87
N VAL A 34 5.89 0.82 13.09
CA VAL A 34 5.50 -0.07 11.99
C VAL A 34 4.17 0.38 11.38
N PHE A 35 3.23 0.85 12.18
CA PHE A 35 2.00 1.48 11.69
C PHE A 35 2.31 2.71 10.83
N THR A 36 3.19 3.60 11.28
CA THR A 36 3.64 4.76 10.51
C THR A 36 4.27 4.33 9.19
N LEU A 37 5.06 3.26 9.14
CA LEU A 37 5.60 2.73 7.88
C LEU A 37 4.49 2.23 6.93
N CYS A 38 3.46 1.55 7.45
CA CYS A 38 2.28 1.17 6.66
C CYS A 38 1.61 2.40 6.04
N ILE A 39 1.33 3.42 6.86
CA ILE A 39 0.63 4.62 6.39
C ILE A 39 1.52 5.46 5.47
N LEU A 40 2.84 5.52 5.70
CA LEU A 40 3.79 6.18 4.81
C LEU A 40 3.80 5.57 3.41
N SER A 41 3.47 4.29 3.25
CA SER A 41 3.32 3.68 1.93
C SER A 41 2.13 4.27 1.17
N PHE A 42 1.02 4.55 1.85
CA PHE A 42 -0.10 5.29 1.27
C PHE A 42 0.24 6.77 1.04
N VAL A 43 1.02 7.40 1.93
CA VAL A 43 1.50 8.77 1.69
C VAL A 43 2.35 8.82 0.42
N ALA A 44 3.27 7.87 0.23
CA ALA A 44 4.07 7.75 -0.98
C ALA A 44 3.19 7.55 -2.22
N TRP A 45 2.23 6.62 -2.17
CA TRP A 45 1.26 6.47 -3.25
C TRP A 45 0.57 7.79 -3.59
N ASN A 46 -0.10 8.43 -2.62
CA ASN A 46 -0.84 9.67 -2.88
C ASN A 46 0.06 10.81 -3.37
N ALA A 47 1.30 10.90 -2.88
CA ALA A 47 2.28 11.86 -3.36
C ALA A 47 2.68 11.60 -4.82
N GLY A 48 2.95 10.33 -5.16
CA GLY A 48 3.26 9.92 -6.53
C GLY A 48 2.10 10.19 -7.49
N GLU A 49 0.87 9.96 -7.06
CA GLU A 49 -0.34 10.29 -7.81
C GLU A 49 -0.46 11.81 -8.01
N LEU A 50 -0.30 12.63 -6.97
CA LEU A 50 -0.32 14.08 -7.11
C LEU A 50 0.73 14.59 -8.10
N ILE A 51 1.97 14.10 -8.02
CA ILE A 51 3.03 14.45 -8.95
C ILE A 51 2.62 14.06 -10.37
N MET A 52 2.12 12.83 -10.57
CA MET A 52 1.69 12.35 -11.88
C MET A 52 0.58 13.21 -12.50
N ILE A 53 -0.45 13.55 -11.72
CA ILE A 53 -1.64 14.27 -12.21
C ILE A 53 -1.35 15.75 -12.49
N THR A 54 -0.43 16.35 -11.73
CA THR A 54 -0.11 17.79 -11.83
C THR A 54 1.05 18.09 -12.78
N SER A 55 1.79 17.08 -13.21
CA SER A 55 2.94 17.23 -14.10
C SER A 55 2.53 17.57 -15.53
N ALA A 56 3.11 18.64 -16.08
CA ALA A 56 3.02 18.97 -17.50
C ALA A 56 3.99 18.15 -18.37
N HIS A 57 5.04 17.60 -17.76
CA HIS A 57 6.11 16.87 -18.42
C HIS A 57 6.03 15.37 -18.14
N HIS A 58 6.23 14.56 -19.19
CA HIS A 58 6.19 13.10 -19.09
C HIS A 58 7.20 12.55 -18.08
N GLU A 59 8.42 13.10 -18.03
CA GLU A 59 9.48 12.67 -17.12
C GLU A 59 9.08 12.83 -15.64
N MET A 60 8.47 13.96 -15.29
CA MET A 60 7.98 14.22 -13.93
C MET A 60 6.80 13.30 -13.59
N ALA A 61 5.92 13.04 -14.56
CA ALA A 61 4.83 12.10 -14.36
C ALA A 61 5.35 10.67 -14.13
N LEU A 62 6.41 10.25 -14.83
CA LEU A 62 7.06 8.95 -14.64
C LEU A 62 7.69 8.82 -13.25
N ILE A 63 8.28 9.90 -12.71
CA ILE A 63 8.74 9.92 -11.31
C ILE A 63 7.57 9.67 -10.36
N GLY A 64 6.44 10.34 -10.59
CA GLY A 64 5.21 10.10 -9.83
C GLY A 64 4.80 8.63 -9.84
N VAL A 65 4.77 8.00 -11.01
CA VAL A 65 4.46 6.57 -11.17
C VAL A 65 5.43 5.67 -10.41
N LYS A 66 6.74 5.95 -10.47
CA LYS A 66 7.75 5.21 -9.69
C LYS A 66 7.48 5.29 -8.19
N ILE A 67 7.12 6.47 -7.69
CA ILE A 67 6.77 6.66 -6.26
C ILE A 67 5.49 5.89 -5.91
N ILE A 68 4.48 5.87 -6.79
CA ILE A 68 3.25 5.06 -6.61
C ILE A 68 3.63 3.60 -6.40
N PHE A 69 4.41 3.01 -7.31
CA PHE A 69 4.78 1.60 -7.21
C PHE A 69 5.63 1.30 -5.97
N CYS A 70 6.51 2.21 -5.54
CA CYS A 70 7.21 2.07 -4.26
C CYS A 70 6.21 1.94 -3.10
N GLY A 71 5.21 2.82 -3.01
CA GLY A 71 4.17 2.74 -2.00
C GLY A 71 3.38 1.42 -2.06
N VAL A 72 2.93 1.04 -3.27
CA VAL A 72 2.14 -0.17 -3.50
C VAL A 72 2.88 -1.43 -3.07
N PHE A 73 4.17 -1.58 -3.43
CA PHE A 73 4.93 -2.79 -3.12
C PHE A 73 5.49 -2.82 -1.70
N LEU A 74 5.71 -1.65 -1.07
CA LEU A 74 6.15 -1.59 0.32
C LEU A 74 5.01 -1.86 1.32
N PHE A 75 3.78 -1.47 0.98
CA PHE A 75 2.63 -1.60 1.88
C PHE A 75 2.45 -3.04 2.41
N PRO A 76 2.40 -4.10 1.59
CA PRO A 76 2.21 -5.47 2.08
C PRO A 76 3.29 -5.94 3.06
N ILE A 77 4.53 -5.44 2.90
CA ILE A 77 5.66 -5.80 3.77
C ILE A 77 5.47 -5.20 5.15
N PHE A 78 5.18 -3.90 5.21
CA PHE A 78 4.90 -3.24 6.49
C PHE A 78 3.62 -3.77 7.12
N PHE A 79 2.60 -4.08 6.33
CA PHE A 79 1.35 -4.66 6.80
C PHE A 79 1.56 -6.04 7.44
N LEU A 80 2.35 -6.90 6.79
CA LEU A 80 2.72 -8.19 7.37
C LEU A 80 3.46 -8.00 8.70
N HIS A 81 4.47 -7.13 8.74
CA HIS A 81 5.18 -6.83 9.99
C HIS A 81 4.24 -6.28 11.07
N PHE A 82 3.33 -5.37 10.70
CA PHE A 82 2.35 -4.79 11.61
C PHE A 82 1.46 -5.88 12.24
N SER A 83 1.04 -6.88 11.46
CA SER A 83 0.21 -7.99 11.96
C SER A 83 0.89 -8.82 13.06
N TYR A 84 2.22 -8.87 13.11
CA TYR A 84 2.97 -9.60 14.13
C TYR A 84 3.21 -8.78 15.40
N VAL A 85 3.15 -7.45 15.30
CA VAL A 85 3.41 -6.54 16.41
C VAL A 85 2.10 -6.08 17.06
N PHE A 86 1.02 -5.98 16.30
CA PHE A 86 -0.29 -5.49 16.74
C PHE A 86 -1.33 -6.62 16.85
N PRO A 87 -2.20 -6.64 17.89
CA PRO A 87 -2.26 -5.74 19.05
C PRO A 87 -1.36 -6.20 20.21
N GLN A 88 -0.93 -7.46 20.19
CA GLN A 88 0.03 -8.06 21.10
C GLN A 88 0.90 -9.03 20.31
N LYS A 89 2.19 -9.11 20.68
CA LYS A 89 3.12 -10.07 20.11
C LYS A 89 2.77 -11.48 20.57
N PHE A 90 1.99 -12.21 19.77
CA PHE A 90 1.73 -13.63 20.03
C PHE A 90 2.91 -14.52 19.65
N THR A 91 3.80 -14.05 18.77
CA THR A 91 4.99 -14.77 18.33
C THR A 91 6.17 -13.82 18.19
N HIS A 92 7.38 -14.31 18.48
CA HIS A 92 8.63 -13.59 18.33
C HIS A 92 9.29 -13.80 16.95
N PHE A 93 8.51 -14.23 15.95
CA PHE A 93 9.05 -14.71 14.67
C PHE A 93 9.85 -13.62 13.94
N PHE A 94 9.37 -12.37 13.98
CA PHE A 94 10.00 -11.21 13.34
C PHE A 94 10.59 -10.20 14.33
N ASP A 95 11.04 -10.64 15.51
CA ASP A 95 11.64 -9.73 16.48
C ASP A 95 13.10 -9.35 16.15
N GLY A 96 13.45 -8.09 16.40
CA GLY A 96 14.80 -7.55 16.24
C GLY A 96 15.30 -7.63 14.80
N TRP A 97 16.51 -8.16 14.61
CA TRP A 97 17.14 -8.27 13.30
C TRP A 97 16.38 -9.21 12.34
N ARG A 98 15.59 -10.16 12.86
CA ARG A 98 14.83 -11.09 12.02
C ARG A 98 13.74 -10.38 11.20
N SER A 99 13.26 -9.23 11.67
CA SER A 99 12.39 -8.37 10.86
C SER A 99 13.05 -7.92 9.55
N LEU A 100 14.39 -7.82 9.50
CA LEU A 100 15.12 -7.44 8.27
C LEU A 100 14.85 -8.41 7.13
N LEU A 101 14.66 -9.69 7.42
CA LEU A 101 14.37 -10.71 6.42
C LEU A 101 13.07 -10.44 5.65
N LEU A 102 12.10 -9.76 6.28
CA LEU A 102 10.86 -9.34 5.59
C LEU A 102 11.13 -8.32 4.49
N TYR A 103 12.15 -7.46 4.68
CA TYR A 103 12.41 -6.32 3.81
C TYR A 103 13.43 -6.60 2.73
N VAL A 104 14.48 -7.38 3.03
CA VAL A 104 15.63 -7.56 2.13
C VAL A 104 15.21 -8.08 0.77
N GLY A 105 14.43 -9.17 0.73
CA GLY A 105 13.98 -9.78 -0.54
C GLY A 105 13.15 -8.82 -1.40
N PRO A 106 12.02 -8.31 -0.90
CA PRO A 106 11.20 -7.37 -1.66
C PRO A 106 11.93 -6.08 -2.06
N LEU A 107 12.79 -5.52 -1.19
CA LEU A 107 13.58 -4.33 -1.53
C LEU A 107 14.60 -4.61 -2.62
N ALA A 108 15.28 -5.76 -2.57
CA ALA A 108 16.24 -6.17 -3.59
C ALA A 108 15.59 -6.34 -4.97
N LEU A 109 14.29 -6.69 -5.02
CA LEU A 109 13.52 -6.77 -6.26
C LEU A 109 12.90 -5.42 -6.67
N LEU A 110 12.53 -4.58 -5.69
CA LEU A 110 11.94 -3.28 -5.93
C LEU A 110 12.91 -2.30 -6.60
N ILE A 111 14.17 -2.28 -6.15
CA ILE A 111 15.20 -1.38 -6.72
C ILE A 111 15.37 -1.58 -8.24
N PRO A 112 15.70 -2.79 -8.75
CA PRO A 112 15.83 -3.00 -10.19
C PRO A 112 14.50 -2.78 -10.92
N PHE A 113 13.36 -3.12 -10.32
CA PHE A 113 12.05 -2.84 -10.91
C PHE A 113 11.86 -1.34 -11.17
N ILE A 114 12.14 -0.47 -10.20
CA ILE A 114 11.99 0.99 -10.34
C ILE A 114 12.97 1.58 -11.37
N LEU A 115 14.17 1.01 -11.49
CA LEU A 115 15.16 1.43 -12.48
C LEU A 115 14.72 1.05 -13.90
N LEU A 116 14.19 -0.16 -14.08
CA LEU A 116 13.73 -0.69 -15.37
C LEU A 116 12.31 -0.24 -15.74
N LEU A 117 11.58 0.40 -14.82
CA LEU A 117 10.21 0.83 -15.03
C LEU A 117 10.13 1.88 -16.14
N GLN A 118 9.54 1.48 -17.26
CA GLN A 118 9.15 2.33 -18.37
C GLN A 118 7.65 2.14 -18.61
N VAL A 119 6.90 3.22 -18.38
CA VAL A 119 5.45 3.22 -18.50
C VAL A 119 5.05 4.40 -19.36
N ASP A 120 4.33 4.11 -20.43
CA ASP A 120 3.60 5.14 -21.13
C ASP A 120 2.33 5.45 -20.35
N ILE A 121 2.25 6.71 -19.92
CA ILE A 121 1.11 7.23 -19.17
C ILE A 121 0.11 7.70 -20.22
N GLY A 122 -0.86 6.84 -20.52
CA GLY A 122 -1.99 7.20 -21.38
C GLY A 122 -2.82 8.30 -20.71
N ARG A 123 -3.23 9.31 -21.48
CA ARG A 123 -4.20 10.30 -20.99
C ARG A 123 -5.48 9.58 -20.60
N VAL A 124 -6.12 10.14 -19.58
CA VAL A 124 -7.33 9.64 -18.95
C VAL A 124 -8.33 9.11 -19.98
N LEU A 125 -8.48 7.78 -20.05
CA LEU A 125 -9.52 7.16 -20.85
C LEU A 125 -10.82 7.22 -20.03
N LYS A 126 -11.86 7.78 -20.64
CA LYS A 126 -13.21 7.75 -20.06
C LYS A 126 -13.79 6.36 -20.32
N ILE A 127 -13.86 5.53 -19.28
CA ILE A 127 -14.64 4.29 -19.28
C ILE A 127 -15.90 4.59 -18.45
N GLY A 128 -17.06 4.66 -19.10
CA GLY A 128 -18.30 5.10 -18.46
C GLY A 128 -18.20 6.54 -17.95
N SER A 129 -18.43 6.75 -16.66
CA SER A 129 -18.28 8.04 -15.94
C SER A 129 -16.98 8.17 -15.14
N ILE A 130 -16.11 7.15 -15.19
CA ILE A 130 -14.88 7.08 -14.38
C ILE A 130 -13.65 7.37 -15.26
N PHE A 131 -12.75 8.17 -14.71
CA PHE A 131 -11.51 8.62 -15.32
C PHE A 131 -10.36 7.71 -14.87
N TYR A 132 -9.83 6.87 -15.77
CA TYR A 132 -8.70 5.97 -15.46
C TYR A 132 -7.39 6.44 -16.09
N TYR A 133 -6.30 6.39 -15.32
CA TYR A 133 -4.95 6.39 -15.88
C TYR A 133 -4.66 5.02 -16.44
N VAL A 134 -4.28 4.95 -17.71
CA VAL A 134 -3.83 3.70 -18.32
C VAL A 134 -2.32 3.67 -18.28
N PHE A 135 -1.78 2.73 -17.50
CA PHE A 135 -0.37 2.42 -17.48
C PHE A 135 -0.09 1.35 -18.53
N THR A 136 0.41 1.76 -19.68
CA THR A 136 0.94 0.81 -20.67
C THR A 136 2.41 0.55 -20.35
N PHE A 137 2.69 -0.62 -19.77
CA PHE A 137 4.06 -1.06 -19.54
C PHE A 137 4.75 -1.31 -20.89
N LYS A 138 5.79 -0.54 -21.18
CA LYS A 138 6.61 -0.68 -22.39
C LYS A 138 8.04 -1.15 -22.09
N GLY A 139 8.33 -1.42 -20.82
CA GLY A 139 9.65 -1.87 -20.39
C GLY A 139 10.04 -3.25 -20.94
N PRO A 140 11.30 -3.65 -20.72
CA PRO A 140 11.78 -4.97 -21.11
C PRO A 140 10.95 -6.09 -20.47
N LEU A 141 11.05 -7.31 -20.99
CA LEU A 141 10.39 -8.49 -20.40
C LEU A 141 10.74 -8.62 -18.90
N GLU A 142 11.97 -8.27 -18.53
CA GLU A 142 12.48 -8.24 -17.16
C GLU A 142 11.62 -7.38 -16.22
N SER A 143 11.19 -6.19 -16.65
CA SER A 143 10.36 -5.32 -15.80
C SER A 143 8.97 -5.91 -15.56
N HIS A 144 8.43 -6.64 -16.54
CA HIS A 144 7.15 -7.33 -16.43
C HIS A 144 7.25 -8.53 -15.48
N VAL A 145 8.32 -9.32 -15.60
CA VAL A 145 8.61 -10.44 -14.70
C VAL A 145 8.81 -9.94 -13.27
N LEU A 146 9.58 -8.86 -13.08
CA LEU A 146 9.77 -8.26 -11.76
C LEU A 146 8.44 -7.74 -11.18
N ALA A 147 7.60 -7.08 -11.98
CA ALA A 147 6.28 -6.63 -11.55
C ALA A 147 5.41 -7.80 -11.08
N LEU A 148 5.39 -8.91 -11.83
CA LEU A 148 4.65 -10.10 -11.47
C LEU A 148 5.17 -10.72 -10.17
N ILE A 149 6.49 -10.88 -10.04
CA ILE A 149 7.10 -11.45 -8.82
C ILE A 149 6.78 -10.56 -7.61
N LEU A 150 6.94 -9.24 -7.73
CA LEU A 150 6.61 -8.28 -6.66
C LEU A 150 5.12 -8.32 -6.30
N ALA A 151 4.24 -8.43 -7.29
CA ALA A 151 2.80 -8.56 -7.06
C ALA A 151 2.45 -9.87 -6.34
N LEU A 152 3.05 -10.99 -6.73
CA LEU A 152 2.84 -12.29 -6.07
C LEU A 152 3.37 -12.29 -4.64
N ILE A 153 4.56 -11.72 -4.40
CA ILE A 153 5.11 -11.54 -3.06
C ILE A 153 4.20 -10.64 -2.22
N GLY A 154 3.77 -9.51 -2.78
CA GLY A 154 2.85 -8.58 -2.13
C GLY A 154 1.53 -9.25 -1.75
N LEU A 155 0.94 -10.03 -2.66
CA LEU A 155 -0.28 -10.79 -2.40
C LEU A 155 -0.07 -11.84 -1.31
N ALA A 156 1.02 -12.61 -1.37
CA ALA A 156 1.35 -13.61 -0.37
C ALA A 156 1.54 -12.97 1.02
N TYR A 157 2.26 -11.85 1.10
CA TYR A 157 2.50 -11.13 2.36
C TYR A 157 1.22 -10.52 2.92
N PHE A 158 0.39 -9.92 2.06
CA PHE A 158 -0.89 -9.38 2.46
C PHE A 158 -1.83 -10.48 2.99
N ALA A 159 -1.98 -11.58 2.24
CA ALA A 159 -2.79 -12.72 2.64
C ALA A 159 -2.31 -13.32 3.96
N TRP A 160 -0.99 -13.47 4.14
CA TRP A 160 -0.42 -13.93 5.39
C TRP A 160 -0.73 -12.96 6.54
N GLY A 161 -0.59 -11.64 6.34
CA GLY A 161 -0.95 -10.64 7.34
C GLY A 161 -2.42 -10.73 7.77
N VAL A 162 -3.33 -10.93 6.82
CA VAL A 162 -4.77 -11.14 7.09
C VAL A 162 -5.00 -12.42 7.89
N VAL A 163 -4.40 -13.55 7.48
CA VAL A 163 -4.49 -14.82 8.20
C VAL A 163 -3.97 -14.65 9.63
N ASN A 164 -2.85 -13.94 9.82
CA ASN A 164 -2.28 -13.69 11.13
C ASN A 164 -3.21 -12.84 12.01
N PHE A 165 -3.91 -11.85 11.46
CA PHE A 165 -4.94 -11.12 12.19
C PHE A 165 -6.14 -11.99 12.55
N ILE A 166 -6.62 -12.86 11.66
CA ILE A 166 -7.71 -13.80 11.96
C ILE A 166 -7.31 -14.75 13.10
N LEU A 167 -6.10 -15.29 13.06
CA LEU A 167 -5.56 -16.14 14.13
C LEU A 167 -5.42 -15.36 15.44
N SER A 168 -4.92 -14.13 15.38
CA SER A 168 -4.77 -13.25 16.55
C SER A 168 -6.13 -12.90 17.16
N TYR A 169 -7.14 -12.64 16.33
CA TYR A 169 -8.52 -12.38 16.78
C TYR A 169 -9.09 -13.57 17.57
N ARG A 170 -8.85 -14.80 17.09
CA ARG A 170 -9.32 -16.04 17.76
C ARG A 170 -8.58 -16.31 19.07
N ARG A 171 -7.30 -15.92 19.18
CA ARG A 171 -6.45 -16.17 20.36
C ARG A 171 -6.56 -15.08 21.43
N THR A 172 -6.95 -13.85 21.06
CA THR A 172 -6.97 -12.71 21.98
C THR A 172 -8.13 -12.83 22.97
N LYS A 173 -7.81 -12.90 24.26
CA LYS A 173 -8.80 -12.94 25.36
C LYS A 173 -9.27 -11.55 25.80
N ILE A 174 -8.45 -10.51 25.58
CA ILE A 174 -8.75 -9.14 26.02
C ILE A 174 -9.73 -8.48 25.04
N SER A 175 -10.94 -8.14 25.52
CA SER A 175 -12.02 -7.60 24.68
C SER A 175 -11.63 -6.37 23.87
N ARG A 176 -10.89 -5.42 24.47
CA ARG A 176 -10.46 -4.18 23.79
C ARG A 176 -9.55 -4.46 22.59
N GLN A 177 -8.57 -5.34 22.74
CA GLN A 177 -7.62 -5.69 21.67
C GLN A 177 -8.30 -6.51 20.57
N ARG A 178 -9.19 -7.42 20.96
CA ARG A 178 -10.00 -8.19 20.02
C ARG A 178 -10.89 -7.28 19.16
N LEU A 179 -11.46 -6.24 19.76
CA LEU A 179 -12.24 -5.22 19.05
C LEU A 179 -11.38 -4.41 18.06
N GLN A 180 -10.15 -4.05 18.44
CA GLN A 180 -9.23 -3.37 17.54
C GLN A 180 -8.86 -4.21 16.31
N ILE A 181 -8.58 -5.51 16.49
CA ILE A 181 -8.36 -6.43 15.36
C ILE A 181 -9.62 -6.51 14.49
N LEU A 182 -10.80 -6.59 15.10
CA LEU A 182 -12.07 -6.63 14.37
C LEU A 182 -12.25 -5.39 13.49
N TYR A 183 -11.92 -4.20 13.99
CA TYR A 183 -12.00 -2.97 13.17
C TYR A 183 -11.04 -2.99 11.98
N ILE A 184 -9.84 -3.55 12.13
CA ILE A 184 -8.91 -3.73 11.01
C ILE A 184 -9.49 -4.70 9.98
N LEU A 185 -9.98 -5.87 10.43
CA LEU A 185 -10.57 -6.87 9.54
C LEU A 185 -11.82 -6.35 8.82
N LEU A 186 -12.67 -5.59 9.53
CA LEU A 186 -13.83 -4.92 8.94
C LEU A 186 -13.40 -3.88 7.90
N GLY A 187 -12.36 -3.09 8.18
CA GLY A 187 -11.80 -2.11 7.23
C GLY A 187 -11.25 -2.77 5.97
N ILE A 188 -10.51 -3.87 6.10
CA ILE A 188 -10.01 -4.64 4.95
C ILE A 188 -11.16 -5.21 4.13
N SER A 189 -12.17 -5.77 4.81
CA SER A 189 -13.33 -6.36 4.15
C SER A 189 -14.16 -5.29 3.43
N SER A 190 -14.40 -4.14 4.06
CA SER A 190 -15.16 -3.05 3.45
C SER A 190 -14.47 -2.45 2.23
N MET A 191 -13.14 -2.27 2.29
CA MET A 191 -12.36 -1.84 1.12
C MET A 191 -12.50 -2.81 -0.05
N PHE A 192 -12.43 -4.12 0.20
CA PHE A 192 -12.63 -5.15 -0.82
C PHE A 192 -14.05 -5.09 -1.42
N PHE A 193 -15.08 -5.00 -0.59
CA PHE A 193 -16.48 -4.93 -1.05
C PHE A 193 -16.75 -3.65 -1.85
N ILE A 194 -16.28 -2.48 -1.40
CA ILE A 194 -16.41 -1.22 -2.13
C ILE A 194 -15.71 -1.33 -3.48
N GLY A 195 -14.48 -1.84 -3.52
CA GLY A 195 -13.74 -2.06 -4.76
C GLY A 195 -14.46 -2.98 -5.73
N LEU A 196 -15.03 -4.08 -5.24
CA LEU A 196 -15.81 -5.03 -6.03
C LEU A 196 -17.08 -4.37 -6.61
N ILE A 197 -17.82 -3.62 -5.78
CA ILE A 197 -19.03 -2.91 -6.22
C ILE A 197 -18.69 -1.90 -7.32
N LEU A 198 -17.63 -1.11 -7.14
CA LEU A 198 -17.18 -0.14 -8.15
C LEU A 198 -16.78 -0.84 -9.45
N HIS A 199 -16.09 -1.98 -9.37
CA HIS A 199 -15.68 -2.74 -10.54
C HIS A 199 -16.88 -3.32 -11.30
N VAL A 200 -17.84 -3.93 -10.59
CA VAL A 200 -19.05 -4.48 -11.20
C VAL A 200 -19.94 -3.37 -11.78
N ALA A 201 -20.11 -2.26 -11.05
CA ALA A 201 -20.87 -1.12 -11.54
C ALA A 201 -20.29 -0.56 -12.84
N ASN A 202 -18.96 -0.47 -12.95
CA ASN A 202 -18.31 0.00 -14.18
C ASN A 202 -18.44 -0.96 -15.37
N TYR A 203 -18.83 -2.22 -15.16
CA TYR A 203 -19.09 -3.17 -16.26
C TYR A 203 -20.56 -3.14 -16.71
N LEU A 204 -21.47 -2.76 -15.80
CA LEU A 204 -22.92 -2.73 -16.05
C LEU A 204 -23.41 -1.39 -16.62
N TRP A 205 -22.62 -0.32 -16.52
CA TRP A 205 -22.93 1.04 -16.94
C TRP A 205 -21.82 1.63 -17.81
#